data_AF-A0A7V2NFP7-F1
#
_entry.id   AF-A0A7V2NFP7-F1
#
_cell.length_a   1.000
_cell.length_b   1.000
_cell.length_c   1.000
_cell.angle_alpha   90.00
_cell.angle_beta   90.00
_cell.angle_gamma   90.00
#
_symmetry.space_group_name_H-M   'P 1'
#
loop_
_entity.id
_entity.type
_entity.pdbx_description
1 polymer ?
#
loop_
_entity_poly.entity_id
_entity_poly.type
_entity_poly.pdbx_seq_one_letter_code
_entity_poly.pdbx_strand_id
1 'polypeptide(L)'
;MEKKTVFTPDEVLWIANFSRKYGVRDILIKMILLVEDKRFLKHRGIDFIAIIRATIINIKYLGIKQGASTISQQLSALENK
;
A
#
# COMPACT_ATOMS: atom_id res chain seq x y z
N MET A 1 10.40 0.67 -25.18
CA MET A 1 9.58 0.14 -24.07
C MET A 1 9.27 1.31 -23.14
N GLU A 2 8.02 1.75 -23.09
CA GLU A 2 7.60 2.81 -22.17
C GLU A 2 7.77 2.31 -20.73
N LYS A 3 8.52 3.03 -19.89
CA LYS A 3 8.61 2.71 -18.46
C LYS A 3 7.25 3.04 -17.84
N LYS A 4 6.40 2.03 -17.61
CA LYS A 4 5.19 2.21 -16.81
C LYS A 4 5.60 2.75 -15.43
N THR A 5 5.16 3.96 -15.11
CA THR A 5 5.36 4.55 -13.79
C THR A 5 4.56 3.75 -12.78
N VAL A 6 5.13 3.50 -11.60
CA VAL A 6 4.45 2.73 -10.54
C VAL A 6 3.30 3.52 -9.92
N PHE A 7 3.45 4.85 -9.88
CA PHE A 7 2.45 5.80 -9.40
C PHE A 7 1.82 6.57 -10.56
N THR A 8 0.55 6.92 -10.43
CA THR A 8 -0.14 7.86 -11.34
C THR A 8 0.27 9.30 -11.05
N PRO A 9 0.05 10.25 -11.97
CA PRO A 9 0.31 11.67 -11.72
C PRO A 9 -0.38 12.21 -10.45
N ASP A 10 -1.63 11.81 -10.21
CA ASP A 10 -2.38 12.22 -9.02
C ASP A 10 -1.77 11.66 -7.73
N GLU A 11 -1.30 10.41 -7.74
CA GLU A 11 -0.62 9.79 -6.61
C GLU A 11 0.71 10.50 -6.33
N VAL A 12 1.46 10.87 -7.37
CA VAL A 12 2.71 11.65 -7.22
C VAL A 12 2.42 13.01 -6.59
N LEU A 13 1.37 13.71 -7.03
CA LEU A 13 0.96 14.98 -6.46
C LEU A 13 0.53 14.85 -4.99
N TRP A 14 -0.23 13.80 -4.66
CA TRP A 14 -0.62 13.51 -3.28
C TRP A 14 0.60 13.30 -2.39
N ILE A 15 1.58 12.50 -2.84
CA ILE A 15 2.82 12.24 -2.10
C ILE A 15 3.60 13.53 -1.87
N ALA A 16 3.75 14.36 -2.90
CA ALA A 16 4.49 15.63 -2.79
C ALA A 16 3.80 16.60 -1.79
N ASN A 17 2.47 16.65 -1.80
CA ASN A 17 1.72 17.48 -0.85
C ASN A 17 1.80 16.95 0.59
N PHE A 18 1.71 15.63 0.77
CA PHE A 18 1.90 14.99 2.08
C PHE A 18 3.31 15.24 2.62
N SER A 19 4.32 15.03 1.79
CA SER A 19 5.73 15.28 2.08
C SER A 19 5.98 16.70 2.57
N ARG A 20 5.49 17.69 1.80
CA ARG A 20 5.58 19.11 2.18
C ARG A 20 4.87 19.40 3.49
N LYS A 21 3.66 18.87 3.69
CA LYS A 21 2.84 19.14 4.87
C LYS A 21 3.46 18.61 6.16
N TYR A 22 4.05 17.42 6.12
CA TYR A 22 4.54 16.71 7.32
C TYR A 22 6.06 16.65 7.43
N GLY A 23 6.81 17.25 6.50
CA GLY A 23 8.28 17.22 6.50
C GLY A 23 8.86 15.82 6.31
N VAL A 24 8.13 14.92 5.65
CA VAL A 24 8.54 13.52 5.44
C VAL A 24 9.05 13.35 4.01
N ARG A 25 10.25 12.80 3.83
CA ARG A 25 10.84 12.60 2.50
C ARG A 25 9.93 11.74 1.60
N ASP A 26 9.70 12.18 0.36
CA ASP A 26 8.92 11.47 -0.67
C ASP A 26 9.28 10.00 -0.80
N ILE A 27 10.58 9.68 -0.75
CA ILE A 27 11.09 8.31 -0.91
C ILE A 27 10.58 7.38 0.19
N LEU A 28 10.43 7.88 1.43
CA LEU A 28 9.93 7.09 2.54
C LEU A 28 8.44 6.79 2.35
N ILE A 29 7.65 7.79 1.96
CA ILE A 29 6.22 7.62 1.67
C ILE A 29 6.04 6.61 0.53
N LYS A 30 6.79 6.77 -0.57
CA LYS A 30 6.77 5.83 -1.70
C LYS A 30 7.15 4.42 -1.27
N MET A 31 8.20 4.25 -0.47
CA MET A 31 8.64 2.95 0.01
C MET A 31 7.55 2.27 0.85
N ILE A 32 6.97 2.96 1.83
CA ILE A 32 5.90 2.43 2.68
C ILE A 32 4.70 2.02 1.83
N LEU A 33 4.25 2.88 0.92
CA LEU A 33 3.15 2.56 0.02
C LEU A 33 3.48 1.33 -0.83
N LEU A 34 4.67 1.21 -1.41
CA LEU A 34 4.98 0.07 -2.28
C LEU A 34 5.12 -1.27 -1.55
N VAL A 35 5.68 -1.24 -0.34
CA VAL A 35 5.98 -2.45 0.44
C VAL A 35 4.76 -2.91 1.22
N GLU A 36 4.08 -2.00 1.92
CA GLU A 36 2.97 -2.35 2.82
C GLU A 36 1.62 -2.35 2.09
N ASP A 37 1.33 -1.30 1.31
CA ASP A 37 -0.02 -1.08 0.78
C ASP A 37 -0.03 -0.34 -0.57
N LYS A 38 0.34 -1.06 -1.63
CA LYS A 38 0.55 -0.49 -2.97
C LYS A 38 -0.70 0.12 -3.60
N ARG A 39 -1.87 -0.12 -3.02
CA ARG A 39 -3.18 0.36 -3.49
C ARG A 39 -3.87 1.23 -2.45
N PHE A 40 -3.13 1.72 -1.45
CA PHE A 40 -3.65 2.58 -0.39
C PHE A 40 -4.59 3.68 -0.89
N LEU A 41 -4.19 4.38 -1.96
CA LEU A 41 -4.96 5.50 -2.55
C LEU A 41 -6.15 5.04 -3.42
N LYS A 42 -6.40 3.73 -3.55
CA LYS A 42 -7.43 3.11 -4.41
C LYS A 42 -8.49 2.34 -3.61
N HIS A 43 -8.39 2.28 -2.29
CA HIS A 43 -9.38 1.62 -1.44
C HIS A 43 -9.69 2.46 -0.20
N ARG A 44 -10.75 2.07 0.53
CA ARG A 44 -11.25 2.77 1.72
C ARG A 44 -11.03 1.92 2.98
N GLY A 45 -9.76 1.60 3.25
CA GLY A 45 -9.35 0.81 4.41
C GLY A 45 -9.31 -0.72 4.24
N ILE A 46 -10.10 -1.32 3.34
CA ILE A 46 -10.00 -2.75 3.00
C ILE A 46 -9.69 -2.91 1.51
N ASP A 47 -8.63 -3.66 1.19
CA ASP A 47 -8.28 -4.00 -0.19
C ASP A 47 -8.70 -5.43 -0.57
N PHE A 48 -9.87 -5.56 -1.20
CA PHE A 48 -10.36 -6.85 -1.73
C PHE A 48 -9.47 -7.48 -2.81
N ILE A 49 -8.81 -6.68 -3.66
CA ILE A 49 -7.94 -7.23 -4.70
C ILE A 49 -6.65 -7.76 -4.07
N ALA A 50 -6.10 -7.07 -3.06
CA ALA A 50 -4.96 -7.56 -2.31
C ALA A 50 -5.30 -8.84 -1.56
N ILE A 51 -6.48 -8.93 -0.94
CA ILE A 51 -6.98 -10.14 -0.27
C ILE A 51 -7.09 -11.30 -1.25
N ILE A 52 -7.81 -11.15 -2.37
CA ILE A 52 -7.98 -12.23 -3.36
C ILE A 52 -6.62 -12.70 -3.89
N ARG A 53 -5.74 -11.76 -4.27
CA ARG A 53 -4.37 -12.07 -4.74
C ARG A 53 -3.58 -12.85 -3.70
N ALA A 54 -3.56 -12.37 -2.45
CA ALA A 54 -2.82 -13.02 -1.37
C ALA A 54 -3.36 -14.42 -1.09
N THR A 55 -4.68 -14.59 -1.08
CA THR A 55 -5.34 -15.90 -0.91
C THR A 55 -4.91 -16.88 -2.01
N ILE A 56 -4.98 -16.49 -3.28
CA ILE A 56 -4.55 -17.34 -4.40
C ILE A 56 -3.08 -17.75 -4.26
N ILE A 57 -2.21 -16.80 -3.90
CA ILE A 57 -0.77 -17.06 -3.76
C ILE A 57 -0.48 -17.93 -2.54
N ASN A 58 -1.10 -17.67 -1.40
CA ASN A 58 -0.89 -18.45 -0.18
C ASN A 58 -1.40 -19.89 -0.35
N ILE A 59 -2.51 -20.11 -1.07
CA ILE A 59 -2.99 -21.45 -1.44
C ILE A 59 -1.98 -22.13 -2.38
N LYS A 60 -1.54 -21.44 -3.43
CA LYS A 60 -0.58 -21.99 -4.41
C LYS A 60 0.73 -22.48 -3.75
N TYR A 61 1.19 -21.78 -2.71
CA TYR A 61 2.43 -22.12 -2.00
C TYR A 61 2.20 -22.88 -0.69
N LEU A 62 0.96 -23.28 -0.39
CA LEU A 62 0.58 -23.99 0.84
C LEU A 62 1.14 -23.34 2.12
N GLY A 63 1.09 -22.01 2.18
CA GLY A 63 1.62 -21.24 3.30
C GLY A 63 1.56 -19.73 3.09
N ILE A 64 1.83 -18.96 4.14
CA ILE A 64 1.82 -17.49 4.06
C ILE A 64 3.04 -17.02 3.25
N LYS A 65 2.80 -16.48 2.07
CA LYS A 65 3.81 -15.87 1.19
C LYS A 65 3.53 -14.41 0.89
N GLN A 66 2.27 -13.98 0.95
CA GLN A 66 1.88 -12.60 0.73
C GLN A 66 0.88 -12.13 1.77
N GLY A 67 1.10 -10.91 2.26
CA GLY A 67 0.14 -10.17 3.08
C GLY A 67 -0.93 -9.48 2.25
N ALA A 68 -2.05 -9.21 2.90
CA ALA A 68 -3.18 -8.44 2.38
C ALA A 68 -3.65 -7.32 3.34
N SER A 69 -2.95 -7.13 4.46
CA SER A 69 -3.28 -6.10 5.44
C SER A 69 -3.01 -4.71 4.87
N THR A 70 -3.93 -3.78 5.11
CA THR A 70 -3.77 -2.37 4.72
C THR A 70 -3.14 -1.57 5.85
N ILE A 71 -2.58 -0.40 5.52
CA ILE A 71 -2.07 0.54 6.53
C ILE A 71 -3.19 0.93 7.51
N SER A 72 -4.43 1.11 7.02
CA SER A 72 -5.59 1.41 7.87
C SER A 72 -5.90 0.28 8.86
N GLN A 73 -5.81 -0.98 8.44
CA GLN A 73 -6.01 -2.13 9.32
C GLN A 73 -4.87 -2.27 10.34
N GLN A 74 -3.63 -2.01 9.94
CA GLN A 74 -2.49 -2.01 10.86
C GLN A 74 -2.65 -0.93 11.94
N LEU A 75 -3.08 0.29 11.54
CA LEU A 75 -3.37 1.37 12.49
C LEU A 75 -4.48 0.98 13.46
N SER A 76 -5.60 0.46 12.96
CA SER A 76 -6.72 0.01 13.81
C SER A 76 -6.29 -1.10 14.78
N ALA A 77 -5.41 -2.01 14.36
CA ALA A 77 -4.87 -3.05 15.24
C ALA A 77 -3.91 -2.51 16.32
N LEU A 78 -3.37 -1.29 16.17
CA LEU A 78 -2.54 -0.63 17.18
C LEU A 78 -3.37 0.18 18.18
N GLU A 79 -4.47 0.80 17.74
CA GLU A 79 -5.36 1.57 18.63
C GLU A 79 -6.10 0.72 19.66
N ASN A 80 -6.32 -0.56 19.35
CA ASN A 80 -7.02 -1.50 20.22
C ASN A 80 -6.07 -2.29 21.16
N LYS A 81 -4.82 -1.84 21.32
CA LYS A 81 -3.83 -2.42 22.24
C LYS A 81 -3.55 -1.46 23.38
#